data_AF-A0A225VJ05-F1
#
_entry.id   AF-A0A225VJ05-F1
#
_cell.length_a   1.000
_cell.length_b   1.000
_cell.length_c   1.000
_cell.angle_alpha   90.00
_cell.angle_beta   90.00
_cell.angle_gamma   90.00
#
_symmetry.space_group_name_H-M   'P 1'
#
loop_
_entity.id
_entity.type
_entity.pdbx_description
1 polymer ?
#
loop_
_entity_poly.entity_id
_entity_poly.type
_entity_poly.pdbx_seq_one_letter_code
_entity_poly.pdbx_strand_id
1 'polypeptide(L)' 'MIVMRPYYRKIRTRNTKRIREYLNKWKGYDEHQWLPSSQLNCGSLQYRFNLSARAKSCFAAMPSENNDYAEL' A
#
# COMPACT_ATOMS: atom_id res chain seq x y z
N MET A 1 8.07 10.84 15.08
CA MET A 1 7.78 9.49 14.51
C MET A 1 6.68 9.63 13.47
N ILE A 2 6.86 9.04 12.28
CA ILE A 2 5.86 9.04 11.20
C ILE A 2 4.99 7.80 11.33
N VAL A 3 3.68 7.96 11.22
CA VAL A 3 2.74 6.85 11.06
C VAL A 3 2.21 6.90 9.62
N MET A 4 2.57 5.91 8.81
CA MET A 4 2.00 5.75 7.46
C MET A 4 0.60 5.17 7.56
N ARG A 5 -0.37 5.81 6.88
CA ARG A 5 -1.74 5.31 6.80
C ARG A 5 -1.91 4.31 5.66
N PRO A 6 -2.92 3.41 5.73
CA PRO A 6 -3.03 2.27 4.82
C PRO A 6 -3.49 2.60 3.38
N TYR A 7 -3.28 3.83 2.93
CA TYR A 7 -3.72 4.31 1.64
C TYR A 7 -2.57 5.09 1.00
N TYR A 8 -2.09 4.56 -0.12
CA TYR A 8 -1.16 5.26 -0.99
C TYR A 8 -1.87 5.62 -2.29
N ARG A 9 -1.63 6.84 -2.78
CA ARG A 9 -2.16 7.28 -4.08
C ARG A 9 -1.13 7.04 -5.16
N LYS A 10 -1.58 6.52 -6.30
CA LYS A 10 -0.75 6.37 -7.51
C LYS A 10 -1.06 7.55 -8.42
N ILE A 11 -0.15 8.51 -8.50
CA ILE A 11 -0.30 9.63 -9.42
C ILE A 11 0.21 9.20 -10.80
N ARG A 12 -0.58 9.51 -11.82
CA ARG A 12 -0.20 9.41 -13.23
C ARG A 12 -0.43 10.77 -13.86
N THR A 13 0.64 11.39 -14.32
CA THR A 13 0.57 12.51 -15.26
C THR A 13 0.89 11.98 -16.65
N ARG A 14 0.26 12.58 -17.68
CA ARG A 14 0.24 12.11 -19.07
C ARG A 14 1.62 11.67 -19.61
N ASN A 15 2.70 12.33 -19.17
CA ASN A 15 4.07 12.11 -19.65
C ASN A 15 5.10 11.79 -18.54
N THR A 16 4.68 11.47 -17.31
CA THR A 16 5.63 11.21 -16.21
C THR A 16 5.53 9.77 -15.70
N LYS A 17 6.64 9.30 -15.12
CA LYS A 17 6.69 8.05 -14.38
C LYS A 17 5.59 8.02 -13.31
N ARG A 18 5.02 6.83 -13.09
CA ARG A 18 4.00 6.61 -12.07
C ARG A 18 4.62 6.79 -10.68
N ILE A 19 4.23 7.83 -9.97
CA ILE A 19 4.73 8.12 -8.61
C ILE A 19 3.75 7.53 -7.59
N ARG A 20 4.30 6.93 -6.52
CA ARG A 20 3.53 6.52 -5.35
C ARG A 20 3.73 7.55 -4.25
N GLU A 21 2.63 8.00 -3.69
CA GLU A 21 2.64 8.91 -2.56
C GLU A 21 1.88 8.30 -1.38
N TYR A 22 2.41 8.53 -0.19
CA TYR A 22 1.86 7.99 1.04
C TYR A 22 1.29 9.12 1.89
N LEU A 23 0.18 8.83 2.56
CA LEU A 23 -0.37 9.72 3.56
C LEU A 23 0.38 9.52 4.87
N ASN A 24 1.16 10.54 5.24
CA ASN A 24 1.96 10.55 6.45
C ASN A 24 1.23 11.32 7.54
N LYS A 25 1.11 10.70 8.72
CA LYS A 25 0.73 11.38 9.95
C LYS A 25 1.97 11.58 10.81
N TRP A 26 2.33 12.83 11.08
CA TRP A 26 3.45 13.15 11.97
C TRP A 26 2.99 13.10 13.41
N LYS A 27 3.71 12.38 14.29
CA LYS A 27 3.43 12.39 15.72
C LYS A 27 3.64 13.81 16.26
N GLY A 28 2.59 14.39 16.86
CA GLY A 28 2.60 15.76 17.39
C GLY A 28 2.04 16.81 16.44
N TYR A 29 1.61 16.43 15.23
CA TYR A 29 0.91 17.30 14.29
C TYR A 29 -0.44 16.67 13.91
N ASP A 30 -1.48 17.50 13.81
CA ASP A 30 -2.81 17.05 13.38
C ASP A 30 -2.94 16.90 11.87
N GLU A 31 -2.10 17.63 11.13
CA GLU A 31 -2.12 17.62 9.68
C GLU A 31 -1.51 16.34 9.11
N HIS A 32 -2.15 15.86 8.04
CA HIS A 32 -1.68 14.71 7.28
C HIS A 32 -1.19 15.19 5.92
N GLN A 33 -0.01 14.72 5.51
CA GLN A 33 0.60 15.17 4.26
C GLN A 33 0.85 14.00 3.31
N TRP A 34 0.51 14.22 2.04
CA TRP A 34 0.89 13.32 0.96
C TRP A 34 2.33 13.60 0.55
N LEU A 35 3.20 12.62 0.71
CA LEU A 35 4.61 12.73 0.30
C LEU A 35 4.96 11.61 -0.67
N PRO A 36 5.71 11.90 -1.74
CA PRO A 36 6.26 10.89 -2.63
C PRO A 36 7.26 9.99 -1.91
N SER A 37 7.38 8.75 -2.39
CA SER A 37 8.30 7.75 -1.82
C SER A 37 9.75 8.25 -1.70
N SER A 38 10.18 9.11 -2.62
CA SER A 38 11.53 9.70 -2.63
C SER A 38 11.79 10.73 -1.53
N GLN A 39 10.74 11.38 -0.99
CA GLN A 39 10.87 12.36 0.10
C GLN A 39 10.77 11.70 1.49
N LEU A 40 10.47 10.40 1.54
CA LEU A 40 10.29 9.67 2.79
C LEU A 40 11.58 8.97 3.20
N ASN A 41 12.20 9.44 4.28
CA ASN A 41 13.41 8.86 4.86
C ASN A 41 13.18 7.53 5.62
N CYS A 42 12.01 6.91 5.47
CA CYS A 42 11.59 5.71 6.22
C CYS A 42 11.42 4.47 5.31
N GLY A 43 12.43 4.18 4.47
CA GLY A 43 12.37 3.10 3.48
C GLY A 43 12.00 1.71 4.04
N SER A 44 12.46 1.37 5.25
CA SER A 44 12.11 0.11 5.93
C SER A 44 10.62 0.03 6.29
N LEU A 45 10.02 1.14 6.73
CA LEU A 45 8.59 1.23 7.02
C LEU A 45 7.77 1.10 5.73
N GLN A 46 8.21 1.76 4.65
CA GLN A 46 7.58 1.62 3.34
C GLN A 46 7.62 0.18 2.84
N TYR A 47 8.76 -0.50 2.97
CA TYR A 47 8.91 -1.89 2.55
C TYR A 47 7.96 -2.83 3.30
N ARG A 48 7.97 -2.80 4.63
CA ARG A 48 7.08 -3.64 5.46
C ARG A 48 5.61 -3.38 5.13
N PHE A 49 5.25 -2.11 4.95
CA PHE A 49 3.88 -1.72 4.62
C PHE A 49 3.44 -2.28 3.24
N ASN A 50 4.28 -2.16 2.20
CA ASN A 50 3.98 -2.72 0.87
C ASN A 50 3.91 -4.25 0.88
N LEU A 51 4.77 -4.91 1.66
CA LEU A 51 4.75 -6.36 1.82
C LEU A 51 3.42 -6.83 2.43
N SER A 52 2.98 -6.19 3.51
CA SER A 52 1.70 -6.50 4.16
C SER A 52 0.51 -6.22 3.25
N ALA A 53 0.53 -5.14 2.47
CA ALA A 53 -0.53 -4.84 1.50
C ALA A 53 -0.60 -5.91 0.39
N ARG A 54 0.55 -6.38 -0.10
CA ARG A 54 0.62 -7.45 -1.09
C ARG A 54 0.11 -8.78 -0.52
N ALA A 55 0.50 -9.12 0.70
CA ALA A 55 0.01 -10.32 1.38
C ALA A 55 -1.52 -10.31 1.48
N LYS A 56 -2.11 -9.19 1.93
CA LYS A 56 -3.57 -9.02 1.98
C LYS A 56 -4.25 -9.19 0.61
N SER A 57 -3.65 -8.64 -0.45
CA SER A 57 -4.18 -8.84 -1.82
C SER A 57 -4.06 -10.28 -2.31
N CYS A 58 -3.00 -11.00 -1.92
CA CYS A 58 -2.82 -12.41 -2.29
C CYS A 58 -3.82 -13.31 -1.56
N PHE A 59 -4.05 -13.09 -0.26
CA PHE A 59 -5.09 -13.83 0.47
C PHE A 59 -6.49 -13.59 -0.10
N ALA A 60 -6.79 -12.37 -0.57
CA ALA A 60 -8.05 -12.08 -1.23
C ALA A 60 -8.16 -12.65 -2.66
N ALA A 61 -7.04 -13.00 -3.28
CA ALA A 61 -6.97 -13.46 -4.67
C ALA A 61 -6.75 -14.98 -4.81
N MET A 62 -6.69 -15.74 -3.72
CA MET A 62 -6.71 -17.20 -3.77
C MET A 62 -8.15 -17.63 -4.15
N PRO A 63 -8.40 -18.16 -5.35
CA PRO A 63 -9.66 -18.84 -5.60
C PRO A 63 -9.72 -20.04 -4.66
N SER A 64 -10.80 -20.16 -3.90
CA SER A 64 -11.13 -21.41 -3.22
C SER A 64 -11.23 -22.49 -4.29
N GLU A 65 -10.49 -23.58 -4.13
CA GLU A 65 -10.63 -24.77 -4.96
C GLU A 65 -12.08 -25.26 -4.79
N ASN A 66 -12.94 -24.95 -5.76
CA ASN A 66 -14.27 -25.51 -5.85
C ASN A 66 -14.10 -26.98 -6.21
N ASN A 67 -14.17 -27.84 -5.20
CA ASN A 67 -14.28 -29.27 -5.40
C ASN A 67 -15.74 -29.60 -5.82
N ASP A 68 -16.03 -29.43 -7.11
CA ASP A 68 -17.27 -29.85 -7.76
C ASP A 68 -17.17 -31.31 -8.27
N TYR A 69 -16.57 -32.22 -7.49
CA TYR A 69 -16.62 -33.67 -7.71
C TYR A 69 -17.19 -34.38 -6.48
N ALA A 70 -18.48 -34.17 -6.23
CA ALA A 70 -19.24 -34.94 -5.26
C ALA A 70 -20.70 -35.12 -5.72
N GLU A 71 -20.92 -35.70 -6.91
CA GLU A 71 -22.10 -36.52 -7.16
C GLU A 71 -21.82 -37.48 -8.34
N LEU A 72 -22.35 -38.70 -8.18
CA LEU A 72 -22.17 -39.89 -9.03
C LEU A 72 -22.83 -39.75 -10.41
#